data_AF-A0AAX7TSA7-F1
#
_entry.id   AF-A0AAX7TSA7-F1
#
_cell.length_a   1.000
_cell.length_b   1.000
_cell.length_c   1.000
_cell.angle_alpha   90.00
_cell.angle_beta   90.00
_cell.angle_gamma   90.00
#
_symmetry.space_group_name_H-M   'P 1'
#
loop_
_entity.id
_entity.type
_entity.pdbx_description
1 polymer ?
#
loop_
_entity_poly.entity_id
_entity_poly.type
_entity_poly.pdbx_seq_one_letter_code
_entity_poly.pdbx_strand_id
1 'polypeptide(L)'
;MAKRTKKVGIVGKYGTRYGASLRKMVKKIEISQHAKYTCSFCGKTKMKRRAVGIWHCGSCRKTVAGGAWTYNLQSMDEGARRRHRQHHRQQVERLPRRGTTVHGLKLQRGRTWML
;
A
#
# COMPACT_ATOMS: atom_id res chain seq x y z
N MET A 1 -13.98 -14.16 29.29
CA MET A 1 -13.20 -15.32 28.77
C MET A 1 -11.84 -15.39 29.47
N ALA A 2 -11.44 -16.58 29.93
CA ALA A 2 -10.11 -16.81 30.50
C ALA A 2 -9.07 -17.10 29.40
N LYS A 3 -7.81 -16.72 29.64
CA LYS A 3 -6.69 -16.98 28.71
C LYS A 3 -6.33 -18.47 28.73
N ARG A 4 -6.64 -19.18 27.64
CA ARG A 4 -6.44 -20.64 27.55
C ARG A 4 -4.98 -21.09 27.36
N THR A 5 -4.13 -20.25 26.76
CA THR A 5 -2.75 -20.65 26.43
C THR A 5 -1.72 -19.61 26.86
N LYS A 6 -0.57 -20.05 27.38
CA LYS A 6 0.52 -19.16 27.81
C LYS A 6 1.28 -18.58 26.61
N LYS A 7 1.77 -19.45 25.69
CA LYS A 7 2.67 -19.10 24.58
C LYS A 7 2.10 -19.37 23.18
N VAL A 8 1.38 -20.48 23.00
CA VAL A 8 1.06 -21.02 21.67
C VAL A 8 0.01 -20.21 20.91
N GLY A 9 -1.10 -19.79 21.51
CA GLY A 9 -2.15 -19.06 20.80
C GLY A 9 -2.80 -19.88 19.68
N ILE A 10 -3.02 -19.27 18.51
CA ILE A 10 -3.72 -19.87 17.35
C ILE A 10 -3.11 -21.19 16.86
N VAL A 11 -1.78 -21.34 16.96
CA VAL A 11 -1.07 -22.56 16.57
C VAL A 11 -1.24 -23.72 17.56
N GLY A 12 -2.05 -23.54 18.62
CA GLY A 12 -2.44 -24.62 19.52
C GLY A 12 -3.16 -25.77 18.80
N LYS A 13 -3.79 -25.50 17.64
CA LYS A 13 -4.43 -26.53 16.80
C LYS A 13 -3.47 -27.62 16.29
N TYR A 14 -2.17 -27.32 16.20
CA TYR A 14 -1.17 -28.28 15.73
C TYR A 14 -0.70 -29.24 16.84
N GLY A 15 -1.00 -28.95 18.11
CA GLY A 15 -0.58 -29.77 19.25
C GLY A 15 0.94 -29.83 19.40
N THR A 16 1.45 -31.03 19.69
CA THR A 16 2.89 -31.30 19.90
C THR A 16 3.69 -31.41 18.59
N ARG A 17 3.01 -31.57 17.44
CA ARG A 17 3.61 -31.86 16.13
C ARG A 17 4.41 -30.70 15.53
N TYR A 18 5.33 -31.02 14.61
CA TYR A 18 6.14 -30.09 13.78
C TYR A 18 7.23 -29.26 14.49
N GLY A 19 7.34 -29.35 15.82
CA GLY A 19 8.39 -28.64 16.58
C GLY A 19 8.14 -27.13 16.77
N ALA A 20 8.90 -26.52 17.67
CA ALA A 20 8.63 -25.16 18.14
C ALA A 20 8.99 -24.07 17.12
N SER A 21 10.06 -24.25 16.33
CA SER A 21 10.53 -23.24 15.37
C SER A 21 9.50 -23.01 14.25
N LEU A 22 9.05 -24.08 13.60
CA LEU A 22 8.04 -24.03 12.55
C LEU A 22 6.73 -23.40 13.07
N ARG A 23 6.27 -23.81 14.26
CA ARG A 23 5.06 -23.23 14.87
C ARG A 23 5.19 -21.74 15.17
N LYS A 24 6.38 -21.24 15.54
CA LYS A 24 6.60 -19.79 15.75
C LYS A 24 6.48 -19.00 14.44
N MET A 25 6.99 -19.54 13.33
CA MET A 25 6.88 -18.90 12.01
C MET A 25 5.43 -18.89 11.53
N VAL A 26 4.77 -20.05 11.57
CA VAL A 26 3.35 -20.18 11.18
C VAL A 26 2.47 -19.28 12.02
N LYS A 27 2.72 -19.16 13.33
CA LYS A 27 1.95 -18.26 14.21
C LYS A 27 1.94 -16.82 13.70
N LYS A 28 3.08 -16.29 13.24
CA LYS A 28 3.15 -14.91 12.70
C LYS A 28 2.26 -14.75 11.47
N ILE A 29 2.31 -15.74 10.57
CA ILE A 29 1.54 -15.79 9.32
C ILE A 29 0.03 -15.96 9.60
N GLU A 30 -0.32 -16.81 10.56
CA GLU A 30 -1.72 -17.08 10.91
C GLU A 30 -2.39 -15.91 11.60
N ILE A 31 -1.65 -15.17 12.43
CA ILE A 31 -2.17 -13.96 13.07
C ILE A 31 -2.47 -12.90 12.01
N SER A 32 -1.54 -12.63 11.08
CA SER A 32 -1.74 -11.62 10.05
C SER A 32 -2.88 -11.97 9.10
N GLN A 33 -2.98 -13.22 8.63
CA GLN A 33 -4.03 -13.59 7.68
C GLN A 33 -5.45 -13.52 8.27
N HIS A 34 -5.61 -13.79 9.57
CA HIS A 34 -6.91 -13.77 10.25
C HIS A 34 -7.24 -12.40 10.87
N ALA A 35 -6.28 -11.47 10.88
CA ALA A 35 -6.52 -10.12 11.34
C ALA A 35 -7.52 -9.38 10.44
N LYS A 36 -8.27 -8.46 11.04
CA LYS A 36 -9.09 -7.50 10.28
C LYS A 36 -8.24 -6.27 10.00
N TYR A 37 -8.21 -5.82 8.76
CA TYR A 37 -7.49 -4.61 8.36
C TYR A 37 -8.43 -3.44 8.12
N THR A 38 -7.88 -2.23 8.20
CA THR A 38 -8.53 -0.98 7.80
C THR A 38 -8.65 -0.92 6.29
N CYS A 39 -9.86 -0.66 5.80
CA CYS A 39 -10.12 -0.56 4.37
C CYS A 39 -9.77 0.85 3.86
N SER A 40 -8.89 0.96 2.87
CA SER A 40 -8.48 2.24 2.26
C SER A 40 -9.61 3.00 1.56
N PHE A 41 -10.74 2.34 1.28
CA PHE A 41 -11.88 2.95 0.58
C PHE A 41 -12.95 3.50 1.51
N CYS A 42 -13.18 2.89 2.67
CA CYS A 42 -14.27 3.28 3.57
C CYS A 42 -13.82 3.55 5.00
N GLY A 43 -12.53 3.45 5.31
CA GLY A 43 -11.94 3.68 6.64
C GLY A 43 -12.25 2.61 7.68
N LYS A 44 -13.25 1.75 7.46
CA LYS A 44 -13.70 0.75 8.44
C LYS A 44 -12.75 -0.46 8.52
N THR A 45 -12.51 -0.97 9.73
CA THR A 45 -11.70 -2.19 10.01
C THR A 45 -12.48 -3.48 9.74
N LYS A 46 -12.96 -3.64 8.49
CA LYS A 46 -13.78 -4.77 8.04
C LYS A 46 -13.17 -5.49 6.83
N MET A 47 -11.90 -5.25 6.54
CA MET A 47 -11.17 -5.94 5.47
C MET A 47 -10.73 -7.32 5.96
N LYS A 48 -11.10 -8.37 5.23
CA LYS A 48 -10.76 -9.77 5.54
C LYS A 48 -10.24 -10.48 4.28
N ARG A 49 -9.33 -11.43 4.49
CA ARG A 49 -8.84 -12.32 3.43
C ARG A 49 -9.95 -13.28 2.99
N ARG A 50 -10.15 -13.42 1.68
CA ARG A 50 -11.07 -14.41 1.09
C ARG A 50 -10.30 -15.57 0.47
N ALA A 51 -9.29 -15.26 -0.32
CA ALA A 51 -8.37 -16.22 -0.90
C ALA A 51 -6.94 -15.66 -0.83
N VAL A 52 -5.96 -16.45 -1.28
CA VAL A 52 -4.57 -16.00 -1.37
C VAL A 52 -4.52 -14.76 -2.26
N GLY A 53 -3.99 -13.65 -1.75
CA GLY A 53 -3.87 -12.39 -2.49
C GLY A 53 -5.20 -11.63 -2.72
N ILE A 54 -6.35 -12.19 -2.34
CA ILE A 54 -7.66 -11.56 -2.54
C ILE A 54 -8.26 -11.16 -1.19
N TRP A 55 -8.51 -9.86 -1.04
CA TRP A 55 -9.05 -9.26 0.17
C TRP A 55 -10.40 -8.60 -0.10
N HIS A 56 -11.37 -8.83 0.79
CA HIS A 56 -12.74 -8.33 0.64
C HIS A 56 -13.15 -7.51 1.86
N CYS A 57 -13.75 -6.35 1.61
CA CYS A 57 -14.30 -5.51 2.66
C CYS A 57 -15.77 -5.86 2.93
N GLY A 58 -16.08 -6.25 4.17
CA GLY A 58 -17.47 -6.52 4.57
C GLY A 58 -18.41 -5.30 4.54
N SER A 59 -17.89 -4.06 4.61
CA SER A 59 -18.74 -2.86 4.59
C SER A 59 -18.96 -2.28 3.21
N CYS A 60 -17.90 -2.02 2.44
CA CYS A 60 -18.04 -1.41 1.11
C CYS A 60 -18.13 -2.43 -0.03
N ARG A 61 -18.04 -3.74 0.26
CA ARG A 61 -18.08 -4.85 -0.71
C ARG A 61 -17.02 -4.78 -1.80
N LYS A 62 -15.99 -3.96 -1.63
CA LYS A 62 -14.85 -3.89 -2.56
C LYS A 62 -13.92 -5.08 -2.33
N THR A 63 -13.46 -5.65 -3.43
CA THR A 63 -12.43 -6.69 -3.48
C THR A 63 -11.15 -6.09 -4.03
N VAL A 64 -10.02 -6.42 -3.42
CA VAL A 64 -8.72 -5.80 -3.69
C VAL A 64 -7.65 -6.88 -3.73
N ALA A 65 -6.72 -6.75 -4.67
CA ALA A 65 -5.50 -7.54 -4.70
C ALA A 65 -4.52 -7.03 -3.64
N GLY A 66 -3.98 -7.94 -2.82
CA GLY A 66 -3.05 -7.62 -1.75
C GLY A 66 -2.02 -8.73 -1.53
N GLY A 67 -1.32 -8.69 -0.40
CA GLY A 67 -0.35 -9.73 -0.06
C GLY A 67 -1.02 -11.09 0.22
N ALA A 68 -0.22 -12.15 0.17
CA ALA A 68 -0.68 -13.51 0.43
C ALA A 68 -1.25 -13.66 1.86
N TRP A 69 -0.61 -13.02 2.85
CA TRP A 69 -0.94 -13.13 4.27
C TRP A 69 -1.21 -11.78 4.96
N THR A 70 -0.80 -10.67 4.34
CA THR A 70 -1.01 -9.31 4.83
C THR A 70 -1.79 -8.49 3.81
N TYR A 71 -2.71 -7.63 4.26
CA TYR A 71 -3.53 -6.81 3.35
C TYR A 71 -2.65 -5.84 2.54
N ASN A 72 -1.74 -5.14 3.21
CA ASN A 72 -0.74 -4.32 2.52
C ASN A 72 0.57 -5.09 2.38
N LEU A 73 1.16 -5.04 1.19
CA LEU A 73 2.52 -5.48 0.94
C LEU A 73 3.40 -4.23 0.88
N GLN A 74 4.24 -4.01 1.90
CA GLN A 74 5.08 -2.81 2.05
C GLN A 74 5.90 -2.51 0.78
N SER A 75 6.36 -3.55 0.06
CA SER A 75 7.14 -3.39 -1.17
C SER A 75 6.33 -2.97 -2.40
N MET A 76 5.04 -3.31 -2.48
CA MET A 76 4.16 -2.89 -3.58
C MET A 76 3.61 -1.47 -3.37
N ASP A 77 3.34 -1.10 -2.12
CA ASP A 77 2.77 0.20 -1.80
C ASP A 77 3.79 1.33 -1.91
N GLU A 78 5.03 1.14 -1.43
CA GLU A 78 6.01 2.24 -1.43
C GLU A 78 6.95 2.18 -2.63
N GLY A 79 7.58 1.04 -2.91
CA GLY A 79 8.60 0.95 -3.96
C GLY A 79 8.04 1.23 -5.36
N ALA A 80 6.95 0.56 -5.72
CA ALA A 80 6.32 0.74 -7.02
C ALA A 80 5.64 2.11 -7.15
N ARG A 81 4.93 2.59 -6.12
CA ARG A 81 4.31 3.94 -6.17
C ARG A 81 5.33 5.07 -6.18
N ARG A 82 6.44 4.96 -5.43
CA ARG A 82 7.53 5.95 -5.47
C ARG A 82 8.12 6.03 -6.87
N ARG A 83 8.43 4.89 -7.50
CA ARG A 83 8.93 4.85 -8.89
C ARG A 83 7.95 5.45 -9.89
N HIS A 84 6.67 5.06 -9.82
CA HIS A 84 5.66 5.60 -10.73
C HIS A 84 5.48 7.12 -10.56
N ARG A 85 5.44 7.61 -9.31
CA ARG A 85 5.36 9.06 -9.02
C ARG A 85 6.59 9.81 -9.52
N GLN A 86 7.78 9.24 -9.36
CA GLN A 86 9.03 9.84 -9.82
C GLN A 86 9.09 9.89 -11.34
N HIS A 87 8.67 8.82 -12.03
CA HIS A 87 8.57 8.79 -13.49
C HIS A 87 7.55 9.81 -14.01
N HIS A 88 6.36 9.89 -13.40
CA HIS A 88 5.36 10.90 -13.76
C HIS A 88 5.88 12.33 -13.55
N ARG A 89 6.57 12.61 -12.42
CA ARG A 89 7.19 13.92 -12.17
C ARG A 89 8.23 14.27 -13.25
N GLN A 90 9.11 13.33 -13.61
CA GLN A 90 10.11 13.53 -14.66
C GLN A 90 9.48 13.82 -16.03
N GLN A 91 8.34 13.19 -16.36
CA GLN A 91 7.62 13.47 -17.61
C GLN A 91 6.99 14.86 -17.61
N VAL A 92 6.39 15.29 -16.49
CA VAL A 92 5.79 16.63 -16.37
C VAL A 92 6.84 17.73 -16.48
N GLU A 93 8.02 17.55 -15.87
CA GLU A 93 9.13 18.51 -15.96
C GLU A 93 9.76 18.58 -17.36
N ARG A 94 9.72 17.49 -18.14
CA ARG A 94 10.21 17.43 -19.53
C ARG A 94 9.22 17.95 -20.56
N LEU A 95 7.94 18.13 -20.21
CA LEU A 95 6.98 18.74 -21.12
C LEU A 95 7.43 20.19 -21.36
N PRO A 96 7.68 20.60 -22.63
CA PRO A 96 7.97 21.99 -22.90
C PRO A 96 6.82 22.82 -22.35
N ARG A 97 7.13 23.80 -21.49
CA ARG A 97 6.12 24.77 -21.05
C ARG A 97 5.55 25.35 -22.33
N ARG A 98 4.28 25.03 -22.63
CA ARG A 98 3.54 25.68 -23.71
C ARG A 98 3.50 27.15 -23.33
N GLY A 99 4.51 27.90 -23.76
CA GLY A 99 4.42 29.33 -23.91
C GLY A 99 3.23 29.52 -24.83
N THR A 100 2.17 30.13 -24.31
CA THR A 100 1.18 30.77 -25.15
C THR A 100 1.94 31.84 -25.92
N THR A 101 2.48 31.48 -27.07
CA THR A 101 2.83 32.44 -28.10
C THR A 101 1.50 32.94 -28.65
N VAL A 102 0.86 33.84 -27.90
CA VAL A 102 -0.11 34.77 -28.46
C VAL A 102 0.62 35.51 -29.56
N HIS A 103 0.02 35.48 -30.74
CA HIS A 103 0.48 36.15 -31.94
C HIS A 103 1.06 37.53 -31.64
N GLY A 104 2.32 37.74 -32.05
CA GLY A 104 2.92 39.02 -32.40
C GLY A 104 2.55 40.26 -31.59
N LEU A 105 3.11 40.42 -30.39
CA LEU A 105 3.56 41.74 -29.95
C LEU A 105 4.93 41.62 -29.28
N LYS A 106 5.92 42.19 -29.97
CA LYS A 106 7.33 42.26 -29.60
C LYS A 106 7.45 43.21 -28.40
N LEU A 107 7.26 42.70 -27.18
CA LEU A 107 7.59 43.45 -25.98
C LEU A 107 9.11 43.58 -25.91
N GLN A 108 9.61 44.72 -26.38
CA GLN A 108 11.00 45.11 -26.25
C GLN A 108 11.36 45.08 -24.77
N ARG A 109 12.23 44.14 -24.37
CA ARG A 109 12.91 44.22 -23.08
C ARG A 109 13.80 45.45 -23.13
N GLY A 110 13.32 46.55 -22.54
CA GLY A 110 14.13 47.72 -22.23
C GLY A 110 15.26 47.32 -21.28
N ARG A 111 16.44 47.12 -21.86
CA ARG A 111 17.72 47.30 -21.18
C ARG A 111 17.92 48.81 -21.04
N THR A 112 17.59 49.38 -19.90
CA THR A 112 18.16 50.65 -19.48
C THR A 112 19.38 50.35 -18.63
N TRP A 113 20.50 50.20 -19.31
CA TRP A 113 21.79 50.66 -18.78
C TRP A 113 21.86 52.14 -19.15
N MET A 114 21.75 53.04 -18.17
CA MET A 114 22.28 54.39 -18.28
C MET A 114 22.34 55.02 -16.88
N LEU A 115 23.59 55.22 -16.45
CA LEU A 115 24.12 56.11 -15.40
C LEU A 115 23.91 55.69 -13.94
#